data_AF-A0A5M4AZV7-F1
#
_entry.id   AF-A0A5M4AZV7-F1
#
_cell.length_a   1.000
_cell.length_b   1.000
_cell.length_c   1.000
_cell.angle_alpha   90.00
_cell.angle_beta   90.00
_cell.angle_gamma   90.00
#
_symmetry.space_group_name_H-M   'P 1'
#
loop_
_entity.id
_entity.type
_entity.pdbx_description
1 polymer ?
#
loop_
_entity_poly.entity_id
_entity_poly.type
_entity_poly.pdbx_seq_one_letter_code
_entity_poly.pdbx_strand_id
1 'polypeptide(L)'
;MEKLKDKYEILIGFITIVISFSAFKDELKAITIDLGFVDFNLSQYFFVIVIGFLFSIYLYTVESVLNKTRLGNWKGFNYVILIAYTIFVLILFSPFIIGLSYLGKNLINSIGNLRGTSNILSVIISIILTLISSFFSGYFSHRVLKARKDKAIEELEEEEIKDLDTARKLYTDGYFSQSILEAFKVLEVHLYRMISKSDLRVRRFHFQDLIEGAMKLEVIEEKDIPFIQDIRGMRNSAAHRDVAFTKEQAEKTIDFISDLIEKSGSKKH
;
A
#
# COMPACT_ATOMS: atom_id res chain seq x y z
N MET A 1 10.19 5.69 15.85
CA MET A 1 10.86 4.43 16.25
C MET A 1 9.87 3.33 16.61
N GLU A 2 8.73 3.64 17.24
CA GLU A 2 7.70 2.64 17.60
C GLU A 2 7.21 1.78 16.42
N LYS A 3 6.85 2.39 15.28
CA LYS A 3 6.44 1.65 14.06
C LYS A 3 7.46 0.63 13.53
N LEU A 4 8.76 0.79 13.86
CA LEU A 4 9.79 -0.19 13.49
C LEU A 4 9.87 -1.32 14.53
N LYS A 5 9.74 -0.97 15.82
CA LYS A 5 9.70 -1.91 16.94
C LYS A 5 8.57 -2.93 16.77
N ASP A 6 7.36 -2.46 16.44
CA ASP A 6 6.18 -3.32 16.25
C ASP A 6 6.39 -4.35 15.11
N LYS A 7 7.10 -3.97 14.05
CA LYS A 7 7.41 -4.87 12.93
C LYS A 7 8.39 -5.98 13.31
N TYR A 8 9.40 -5.64 14.11
CA TYR A 8 10.37 -6.64 14.60
C TYR A 8 9.72 -7.59 15.59
N GLU A 9 8.82 -7.11 16.47
CA GLU A 9 8.08 -7.97 17.40
C GLU A 9 7.21 -8.99 16.67
N ILE A 10 6.49 -8.58 15.61
CA ILE A 10 5.71 -9.51 14.77
C ILE A 10 6.63 -10.56 14.11
N LEU A 11 7.78 -10.14 13.58
CA LEU A 11 8.72 -11.05 12.92
C LEU A 11 9.34 -12.05 13.90
N ILE A 12 9.75 -11.58 15.08
CA ILE A 12 10.28 -12.41 16.17
C ILE A 12 9.19 -13.37 16.67
N GLY A 13 7.96 -12.90 16.85
CA GLY A 13 6.82 -13.73 17.23
C GLY A 13 6.57 -14.83 16.21
N PHE A 14 6.57 -14.50 14.91
CA PHE A 14 6.44 -15.48 13.84
C PHE A 14 7.58 -16.51 13.86
N ILE A 15 8.85 -16.07 13.95
CA ILE A 15 10.00 -16.97 14.02
C ILE A 15 9.90 -17.89 15.25
N THR A 16 9.46 -17.36 16.39
CA THR A 16 9.26 -18.13 17.63
C THR A 16 8.20 -19.20 17.46
N ILE A 17 7.07 -18.88 16.80
CA ILE A 17 6.04 -19.84 16.42
C ILE A 17 6.64 -20.93 15.52
N VAL A 18 7.40 -20.53 14.48
CA VAL A 18 8.06 -21.48 13.57
C VAL A 18 8.99 -22.44 14.28
N ILE A 19 9.85 -21.94 15.17
CA ILE A 19 10.77 -22.75 15.95
C ILE A 19 10.00 -23.68 16.90
N SER A 20 8.98 -23.16 17.58
CA SER A 20 8.18 -23.93 18.55
C SER A 20 7.46 -25.09 17.86
N PHE A 21 6.74 -24.83 16.76
CA PHE A 21 6.04 -25.88 16.02
C PHE A 21 6.99 -26.83 15.28
N SER A 22 8.19 -26.37 14.90
CA SER A 22 9.22 -27.25 14.35
C SER A 22 9.74 -28.27 15.38
N ALA A 23 9.71 -27.97 16.68
CA ALA A 23 10.07 -28.93 17.73
C ALA A 23 9.05 -30.07 17.85
N PHE A 24 7.78 -29.80 17.53
CA PHE A 24 6.69 -30.78 17.53
C PHE A 24 6.46 -31.46 16.17
N LYS A 25 7.49 -31.50 15.31
CA LYS A 25 7.34 -31.96 13.93
C LYS A 25 6.77 -33.37 13.84
N ASP A 26 7.19 -34.28 14.72
CA ASP A 26 6.77 -35.68 14.66
C ASP A 26 5.36 -35.87 15.21
N GLU A 27 4.97 -35.12 16.23
CA GLU A 27 3.59 -35.03 16.73
C GLU A 27 2.66 -34.45 15.65
N LEU A 28 3.08 -33.41 14.94
CA LEU A 28 2.32 -32.82 13.83
C LEU A 28 2.18 -33.78 12.64
N LYS A 29 3.17 -34.64 12.38
CA LYS A 29 3.07 -35.67 11.32
C LYS A 29 2.05 -36.74 11.66
N ALA A 30 1.86 -37.06 12.93
CA ALA A 30 0.90 -38.06 13.39
C ALA A 30 -0.55 -37.60 13.16
N ILE A 31 -0.81 -36.29 13.08
CA ILE A 31 -2.13 -35.73 12.82
C ILE A 31 -2.34 -35.66 11.30
N THR A 32 -3.14 -36.59 10.77
CA THR A 32 -3.54 -36.62 9.36
C THR A 32 -4.92 -36.00 9.17
N ILE A 33 -5.03 -35.02 8.28
CA ILE A 33 -6.28 -34.43 7.86
C ILE A 33 -6.63 -35.01 6.49
N ASP A 34 -7.73 -35.75 6.45
CA ASP A 34 -8.31 -36.28 5.22
C ASP A 34 -9.57 -35.49 4.89
N LEU A 35 -9.51 -34.72 3.79
CA LEU A 35 -10.63 -33.92 3.29
C LEU A 35 -11.48 -34.67 2.24
N GLY A 36 -11.13 -35.91 1.90
CA GLY A 36 -11.85 -36.78 0.96
C GLY A 36 -11.46 -36.59 -0.50
N PHE A 37 -10.54 -35.66 -0.79
CA PHE A 37 -9.98 -35.37 -2.11
C PHE A 37 -8.47 -35.11 -2.05
N VAL A 38 -8.00 -34.61 -0.91
CA VAL A 38 -6.58 -34.45 -0.57
C VAL A 38 -6.40 -34.84 0.88
N ASP A 39 -5.34 -35.60 1.12
CA ASP A 39 -4.88 -35.97 2.45
C ASP A 39 -3.52 -35.31 2.69
N PHE A 40 -3.37 -34.71 3.85
CA PHE A 40 -2.11 -34.11 4.27
C PHE A 40 -1.92 -34.25 5.77
N ASN A 41 -0.67 -34.23 6.21
CA ASN A 41 -0.37 -34.14 7.63
C ASN A 41 -0.23 -32.69 8.08
N LEU A 42 -0.44 -32.44 9.38
CA LEU A 42 -0.39 -31.08 9.91
C LEU A 42 1.01 -30.45 9.77
N SER A 43 2.07 -31.28 9.73
CA SER A 43 3.45 -30.83 9.46
C SER A 43 3.62 -30.26 8.04
N GLN A 44 3.03 -30.89 7.02
CA GLN A 44 3.03 -30.42 5.63
C GLN A 44 2.28 -29.10 5.50
N TYR A 45 1.09 -29.02 6.12
CA TYR A 45 0.31 -27.78 6.14
C TYR A 45 1.09 -26.64 6.81
N PHE A 46 1.69 -26.90 7.97
CA PHE A 46 2.52 -25.92 8.66
C PHE A 46 3.68 -25.45 7.79
N PHE A 47 4.37 -26.37 7.11
CA PHE A 47 5.46 -26.03 6.20
C PHE A 47 5.01 -25.12 5.04
N VAL A 48 3.84 -25.39 4.44
CA VAL A 48 3.25 -24.54 3.39
C VAL A 48 2.91 -23.15 3.93
N ILE A 49 2.35 -23.04 5.14
CA ILE A 49 2.11 -21.76 5.80
C ILE A 49 3.42 -20.99 5.94
N VAL A 50 4.48 -21.62 6.46
CA VAL A 50 5.77 -20.96 6.69
C VAL A 50 6.39 -20.47 5.39
N ILE A 51 6.47 -21.32 4.36
CA ILE A 51 6.99 -20.92 3.05
C ILE A 51 6.14 -19.79 2.46
N GLY A 52 4.82 -19.91 2.52
CA GLY A 52 3.90 -18.92 1.98
C GLY A 52 4.06 -17.55 2.66
N PHE A 53 4.17 -17.53 4.00
CA PHE A 53 4.44 -16.30 4.74
C PHE A 53 5.79 -15.69 4.38
N LEU A 54 6.86 -16.50 4.34
CA LEU A 54 8.19 -16.02 3.95
C LEU A 54 8.19 -15.45 2.53
N PHE A 55 7.49 -16.10 1.61
CA PHE A 55 7.34 -15.64 0.23
C PHE A 55 6.54 -14.33 0.15
N SER A 56 5.41 -14.22 0.87
CA SER A 56 4.65 -12.97 0.98
C SER A 56 5.47 -11.83 1.56
N ILE A 57 6.24 -12.08 2.63
CA ILE A 57 7.15 -11.10 3.24
C ILE A 57 8.22 -10.69 2.24
N TYR A 58 8.85 -11.66 1.56
CA TYR A 58 9.87 -11.39 0.56
C TYR A 58 9.34 -10.48 -0.56
N LEU A 59 8.18 -10.81 -1.14
CA LEU A 59 7.55 -9.97 -2.16
C LEU A 59 7.21 -8.58 -1.63
N TYR A 60 6.79 -8.46 -0.38
CA TYR A 60 6.54 -7.17 0.27
C TYR A 60 7.82 -6.36 0.48
N THR A 61 8.93 -7.00 0.85
CA THR A 61 10.23 -6.33 0.97
C THR A 61 10.74 -5.86 -0.39
N VAL A 62 10.61 -6.71 -1.42
CA VAL A 62 10.93 -6.36 -2.80
C VAL A 62 10.10 -5.15 -3.25
N GLU A 63 8.82 -5.09 -2.90
CA GLU A 63 7.97 -3.90 -3.09
C GLU A 63 8.58 -2.66 -2.46
N SER A 64 8.83 -2.70 -1.15
CA SER A 64 9.34 -1.55 -0.42
C SER A 64 10.68 -1.03 -0.95
N VAL A 65 11.55 -1.91 -1.47
CA VAL A 65 12.85 -1.54 -2.03
C VAL A 65 12.69 -0.99 -3.45
N LEU A 66 11.94 -1.69 -4.30
CA LEU A 66 11.83 -1.33 -5.72
C LEU A 66 10.84 -0.20 -5.99
N ASN A 67 9.91 0.10 -5.10
CA ASN A 67 8.99 1.23 -5.23
C ASN A 67 9.73 2.58 -5.35
N LYS A 68 10.95 2.67 -4.80
CA LYS A 68 11.83 3.85 -4.96
C LYS A 68 12.60 3.89 -6.29
N THR A 69 12.54 2.83 -7.09
CA THR A 69 13.32 2.66 -8.32
C THR A 69 12.44 2.77 -9.56
N ARG A 70 13.06 2.85 -10.75
CA ARG A 70 12.34 2.83 -12.04
C ARG A 70 11.46 1.58 -12.21
N LEU A 71 11.83 0.45 -11.60
CA LEU A 71 11.13 -0.81 -11.71
C LEU A 71 9.80 -0.82 -10.94
N GLY A 72 9.70 -0.07 -9.83
CA GLY A 72 8.45 0.05 -9.06
C GLY A 72 7.31 0.72 -9.83
N ASN A 73 7.65 1.52 -10.85
CA ASN A 73 6.67 2.17 -11.71
C ASN A 73 6.10 1.26 -12.82
N TRP A 74 6.60 0.03 -12.96
CA TRP A 74 6.09 -0.89 -13.98
C TRP A 74 4.71 -1.44 -13.58
N LYS A 75 3.75 -1.45 -14.52
CA LYS A 75 2.40 -2.01 -14.28
C LYS A 75 2.45 -3.48 -13.84
N GLY A 76 3.45 -4.25 -14.32
CA GLY A 76 3.72 -5.62 -13.89
C GLY A 76 3.95 -5.75 -12.38
N PHE A 77 4.55 -4.73 -11.77
CA PHE A 77 4.88 -4.73 -10.35
C PHE A 77 3.64 -4.71 -9.45
N ASN A 78 2.52 -4.13 -9.92
CA ASN A 78 1.25 -4.18 -9.18
C ASN A 78 0.69 -5.57 -9.05
N TYR A 79 0.91 -6.42 -10.04
CA TYR A 79 0.51 -7.82 -9.97
C TYR A 79 1.36 -8.57 -8.94
N VAL A 80 2.66 -8.28 -8.83
CA VAL A 80 3.53 -8.87 -7.79
C VAL A 80 3.00 -8.54 -6.40
N ILE A 81 2.62 -7.28 -6.17
CA ILE A 81 2.04 -6.83 -4.90
C ILE A 81 0.70 -7.52 -4.65
N LEU A 82 -0.19 -7.54 -5.66
CA LEU A 82 -1.48 -8.20 -5.57
C LEU A 82 -1.34 -9.69 -5.23
N ILE A 83 -0.39 -10.38 -5.86
CA ILE A 83 -0.07 -11.79 -5.58
C ILE A 83 0.41 -11.95 -4.13
N ALA A 84 1.29 -11.09 -3.65
CA ALA A 84 1.78 -11.14 -2.27
C ALA A 84 0.65 -11.05 -1.24
N TYR A 85 -0.29 -10.11 -1.44
CA TYR A 85 -1.48 -9.99 -0.59
C TYR A 85 -2.43 -11.17 -0.74
N THR A 86 -2.63 -11.66 -1.96
CA THR A 86 -3.51 -12.81 -2.21
C THR A 86 -3.00 -14.05 -1.47
N ILE A 87 -1.70 -14.31 -1.54
CA ILE A 87 -1.06 -15.40 -0.80
C ILE A 87 -1.22 -15.20 0.71
N PHE A 88 -0.96 -14.00 1.21
CA PHE A 88 -1.10 -13.69 2.64
C PHE A 88 -2.53 -13.91 3.14
N VAL A 89 -3.53 -13.40 2.42
CA VAL A 89 -4.94 -13.56 2.76
C VAL A 89 -5.34 -15.03 2.68
N LEU A 90 -4.92 -15.77 1.64
CA LEU A 90 -5.19 -17.22 1.54
C LEU A 90 -4.63 -17.98 2.73
N ILE A 91 -3.41 -17.68 3.16
CA ILE A 91 -2.79 -18.33 4.32
C ILE A 91 -3.57 -18.00 5.58
N LEU A 92 -3.93 -16.73 5.80
CA LEU A 92 -4.69 -16.30 6.98
C LEU A 92 -6.06 -16.99 7.08
N PHE A 93 -6.74 -17.17 5.95
CA PHE A 93 -8.05 -17.82 5.89
C PHE A 93 -7.97 -19.36 5.75
N SER A 94 -6.78 -19.93 5.53
CA SER A 94 -6.63 -21.37 5.29
C SER A 94 -7.16 -22.26 6.43
N PRO A 95 -7.04 -21.93 7.73
CA PRO A 95 -7.63 -22.76 8.78
C PRO A 95 -9.16 -22.84 8.67
N PHE A 96 -9.81 -21.72 8.33
CA PHE A 96 -11.26 -21.68 8.12
C PHE A 96 -11.68 -22.48 6.90
N ILE A 97 -10.92 -22.42 5.81
CA ILE A 97 -11.18 -23.17 4.57
C ILE A 97 -11.04 -24.67 4.82
N ILE A 98 -10.02 -25.10 5.56
CA ILE A 98 -9.82 -26.50 5.95
C ILE A 98 -10.96 -26.96 6.85
N GLY A 99 -11.34 -26.17 7.86
CA GLY A 99 -12.46 -26.48 8.75
C GLY A 99 -13.79 -26.63 8.02
N LEU A 100 -14.11 -25.70 7.11
CA LEU A 100 -15.31 -25.79 6.27
C LEU A 100 -15.29 -26.99 5.33
N SER A 101 -14.14 -27.29 4.72
CA SER A 101 -13.96 -28.47 3.87
C SER A 101 -14.19 -29.76 4.65
N TYR A 102 -13.65 -29.84 5.88
CA TYR A 102 -13.83 -30.99 6.76
C TYR A 102 -15.29 -31.17 7.20
N LEU A 103 -15.98 -30.09 7.58
CA LEU A 103 -17.41 -30.12 7.86
C LEU A 103 -18.23 -30.55 6.64
N GLY A 104 -17.89 -30.03 5.46
CA GLY A 104 -18.51 -30.41 4.19
C GLY A 104 -18.38 -31.90 3.91
N LYS A 105 -17.17 -32.47 4.09
CA LYS A 105 -16.94 -33.92 3.98
C LYS A 105 -17.85 -34.71 4.93
N ASN A 106 -17.93 -34.32 6.20
CA ASN A 106 -18.75 -35.03 7.18
C ASN A 106 -20.24 -34.98 6.84
N LEU A 107 -20.73 -33.84 6.30
CA LEU A 107 -22.11 -33.72 5.82
C LEU A 107 -22.38 -34.63 4.61
N ILE A 108 -21.46 -34.66 3.63
CA ILE A 108 -21.58 -35.56 2.46
C ILE A 108 -21.61 -37.02 2.92
N ASN A 109 -20.73 -37.40 3.84
CA ASN A 109 -20.66 -38.77 4.37
C ASN A 109 -21.92 -39.13 5.17
N SER A 110 -22.54 -38.17 5.86
CA SER A 110 -23.79 -38.39 6.60
C SER A 110 -25.00 -38.58 5.67
N ILE A 111 -24.99 -37.93 4.50
CA ILE A 111 -26.04 -38.06 3.48
C ILE A 111 -25.79 -39.29 2.58
N GLY A 112 -24.52 -39.62 2.35
CA GLY A 112 -24.03 -40.60 1.39
C GLY A 112 -23.83 -42.00 1.97
N ASN A 113 -24.92 -42.72 2.24
CA ASN A 113 -24.90 -44.20 2.23
C ASN A 113 -24.76 -44.80 0.81
N LEU A 114 -24.49 -43.97 -0.21
CA LEU A 114 -24.34 -44.33 -1.62
C LEU A 114 -22.83 -44.38 -1.99
N ARG A 115 -22.25 -45.58 -1.91
CA ARG A 115 -20.81 -45.92 -2.02
C ARG A 115 -20.03 -45.52 -3.28
N GLY A 116 -20.57 -44.68 -4.18
CA GLY A 116 -19.91 -44.31 -5.44
C GLY A 116 -19.95 -42.84 -5.82
N THR A 117 -20.89 -42.05 -5.30
CA THR A 117 -21.07 -40.63 -5.68
C THR A 117 -20.32 -39.66 -4.77
N SER A 118 -19.86 -40.11 -3.59
CA SER A 118 -19.22 -39.26 -2.57
C SER A 118 -17.92 -38.60 -3.04
N ASN A 119 -17.09 -39.31 -3.80
CA ASN A 119 -15.77 -38.81 -4.22
C ASN A 119 -15.86 -37.76 -5.33
N ILE A 120 -16.81 -37.90 -6.26
CA ILE A 120 -17.01 -36.89 -7.32
C ILE A 120 -17.63 -35.62 -6.70
N LEU A 121 -18.58 -35.78 -5.77
CA LEU A 121 -19.17 -34.67 -5.04
C LEU A 121 -18.15 -33.91 -4.18
N SER A 122 -17.25 -34.62 -3.48
CA SER A 122 -16.20 -33.98 -2.67
C SER A 122 -15.24 -33.16 -3.53
N VAL A 123 -14.82 -33.69 -4.69
CA VAL A 123 -13.96 -32.96 -5.65
C VAL A 123 -14.67 -31.72 -6.18
N ILE A 124 -15.94 -31.82 -6.58
CA ILE A 124 -16.72 -30.67 -7.08
C ILE A 124 -16.85 -29.59 -6.00
N ILE A 125 -17.19 -29.96 -4.77
CA ILE A 125 -17.30 -29.02 -3.65
C ILE A 125 -15.97 -28.34 -3.36
N SER A 126 -14.86 -29.08 -3.47
CA SER A 126 -13.51 -28.54 -3.25
C SER A 126 -13.10 -27.54 -4.31
N ILE A 127 -13.45 -27.80 -5.57
CA ILE A 127 -13.25 -26.85 -6.67
C ILE A 127 -14.08 -25.58 -6.38
N ILE A 128 -15.35 -25.72 -5.98
CA ILE A 128 -16.21 -24.59 -5.66
C ILE A 128 -15.64 -23.77 -4.48
N LEU A 129 -15.23 -24.42 -3.40
CA LEU A 129 -14.63 -23.76 -2.23
C LEU A 129 -13.32 -23.05 -2.60
N THR A 130 -12.49 -23.66 -3.45
CA THR A 130 -11.25 -23.05 -3.93
C THR A 130 -11.52 -21.81 -4.79
N LEU A 131 -12.53 -21.89 -5.68
CA LEU A 131 -12.96 -20.74 -6.50
C LEU A 131 -13.50 -19.61 -5.63
N ILE A 132 -14.36 -19.93 -4.65
CA ILE A 132 -14.90 -18.97 -3.69
C ILE A 132 -13.77 -18.31 -2.89
N SER A 133 -12.84 -19.10 -2.35
CA SER A 133 -11.70 -18.60 -1.60
C SER A 133 -10.80 -17.69 -2.43
N SER A 134 -10.51 -18.08 -3.67
CA SER A 134 -9.70 -17.28 -4.60
C SER A 134 -10.40 -15.96 -4.95
N PHE A 135 -11.71 -15.99 -5.17
CA PHE A 135 -12.52 -14.80 -5.42
C PHE A 135 -12.51 -13.84 -4.23
N PHE A 136 -12.78 -14.34 -3.01
CA PHE A 136 -12.73 -13.53 -1.80
C PHE A 136 -11.33 -12.98 -1.54
N SER A 137 -10.28 -13.79 -1.71
CA SER A 137 -8.90 -13.35 -1.54
C SER A 137 -8.54 -12.22 -2.50
N GLY A 138 -8.91 -12.35 -3.78
CA GLY A 138 -8.71 -11.28 -4.77
C GLY A 138 -9.48 -10.00 -4.42
N TYR A 139 -10.74 -10.15 -4.00
CA TYR A 139 -11.59 -9.02 -3.59
C TYR A 139 -11.02 -8.27 -2.37
N PHE A 140 -10.65 -9.00 -1.31
CA PHE A 140 -10.06 -8.42 -0.10
C PHE A 140 -8.69 -7.80 -0.37
N SER A 141 -7.85 -8.45 -1.18
CA SER A 141 -6.55 -7.92 -1.56
C SER A 141 -6.69 -6.58 -2.30
N HIS A 142 -7.66 -6.48 -3.22
CA HIS A 142 -7.94 -5.23 -3.91
C HIS A 142 -8.45 -4.13 -2.97
N ARG A 143 -9.36 -4.46 -2.04
CA ARG A 143 -9.84 -3.53 -1.01
C ARG A 143 -8.71 -3.01 -0.11
N VAL A 144 -7.82 -3.88 0.34
CA VAL A 144 -6.67 -3.52 1.19
C VAL A 144 -5.69 -2.62 0.44
N LEU A 145 -5.42 -2.92 -0.83
CA LEU A 145 -4.58 -2.07 -1.68
C LEU A 145 -5.17 -0.68 -1.86
N LYS A 146 -6.48 -0.58 -2.11
CA LYS A 146 -7.18 0.69 -2.22
C LYS A 146 -7.12 1.48 -0.90
N ALA A 147 -7.45 0.84 0.23
CA ALA A 147 -7.41 1.48 1.53
C ALA A 147 -6.00 2.01 1.90
N ARG A 148 -4.94 1.30 1.49
CA ARG A 148 -3.56 1.78 1.66
C ARG A 148 -3.25 2.99 0.78
N LYS A 149 -3.69 2.99 -0.48
CA LYS A 149 -3.56 4.15 -1.37
C LYS A 149 -4.29 5.35 -0.77
N ASP A 150 -5.52 5.17 -0.32
CA ASP A 150 -6.34 6.22 0.28
C ASP A 150 -5.69 6.79 1.54
N LYS A 151 -5.19 5.92 2.44
CA LYS A 151 -4.46 6.36 3.64
C LYS A 151 -3.17 7.11 3.32
N ALA A 152 -2.41 6.67 2.30
CA ALA A 152 -1.20 7.39 1.90
C ALA A 152 -1.53 8.79 1.34
N ILE A 153 -2.67 8.94 0.66
CA ILE A 153 -3.16 10.24 0.17
C ILE A 153 -3.60 11.14 1.34
N GLU A 154 -4.26 10.56 2.36
CA GLU A 154 -4.65 11.27 3.59
C GLU A 154 -3.41 11.76 4.37
N GLU A 155 -2.39 10.91 4.54
CA GLU A 155 -1.13 11.30 5.18
C GLU A 155 -0.43 12.45 4.43
N LEU A 156 -0.52 12.49 3.09
CA LEU A 156 0.01 13.61 2.28
C LEU A 156 -0.81 14.89 2.46
N GLU A 157 -2.13 14.78 2.67
CA GLU A 157 -3.01 15.92 2.93
C GLU A 157 -2.75 16.53 4.31
N GLU A 158 -2.52 15.71 5.32
CA GLU A 158 -2.08 16.17 6.64
C GLU A 158 -0.69 16.84 6.59
N GLU A 159 0.26 16.28 5.83
CA GLU A 159 1.59 16.87 5.59
C GLU A 159 1.47 18.25 4.93
N GLU A 160 0.63 18.35 3.88
CA GLU A 160 0.34 19.59 3.16
C GLU A 160 -0.22 20.69 4.07
N ILE A 161 -1.24 20.39 4.88
CA ILE A 161 -1.86 21.36 5.81
C ILE A 161 -0.84 21.86 6.83
N LYS A 162 -0.09 20.93 7.44
CA LYS A 162 0.89 21.25 8.46
C LYS A 162 2.04 22.10 7.93
N ASP A 163 2.54 21.76 6.74
CA ASP A 163 3.63 22.52 6.11
C ASP A 163 3.14 23.91 5.67
N LEU A 164 1.88 24.04 5.22
CA LEU A 164 1.28 25.34 4.88
C LEU A 164 1.12 26.24 6.12
N ASP A 165 0.64 25.70 7.24
CA ASP A 165 0.57 26.42 8.51
C ASP A 165 1.95 26.86 8.98
N THR A 166 2.97 26.01 8.79
CA THR A 166 4.36 26.35 9.09
C THR A 166 4.87 27.48 8.20
N ALA A 167 4.60 27.44 6.90
CA ALA A 167 4.96 28.49 5.96
C ALA A 167 4.31 29.84 6.32
N ARG A 168 3.03 29.83 6.72
CA ARG A 168 2.29 31.00 7.19
C ARG A 168 2.86 31.57 8.48
N LYS A 169 3.22 30.71 9.44
CA LYS A 169 3.86 31.14 10.69
C LYS A 169 5.23 31.79 10.43
N LEU A 170 6.05 31.20 9.56
CA LEU A 170 7.33 31.79 9.17
C LEU A 170 7.15 33.16 8.50
N TYR A 171 6.11 33.32 7.70
CA TYR A 171 5.75 34.61 7.11
C TYR A 171 5.38 35.65 8.16
N THR A 172 4.52 35.29 9.13
CA THR A 172 4.11 36.21 10.21
C THR A 172 5.28 36.61 11.11
N ASP A 173 6.22 35.71 11.32
CA ASP A 173 7.42 35.93 12.15
C ASP A 173 8.51 36.72 11.39
N GLY A 174 8.31 37.05 10.12
CA GLY A 174 9.24 37.83 9.30
C GLY A 174 10.33 37.01 8.60
N TYR A 175 10.27 35.68 8.68
CA TYR A 175 11.20 34.76 8.02
C TYR A 175 10.76 34.45 6.57
N PHE A 176 10.78 35.46 5.71
CA PHE A 176 10.23 35.37 4.35
C PHE A 176 10.93 34.32 3.46
N SER A 177 12.26 34.23 3.52
CA SER A 177 12.99 33.23 2.72
C SER A 177 12.64 31.80 3.15
N GLN A 178 12.53 31.53 4.45
CA GLN A 178 12.15 30.22 5.00
C GLN A 178 10.67 29.91 4.71
N SER A 179 9.81 30.92 4.76
CA SER A 179 8.41 30.80 4.37
C SER A 179 8.27 30.33 2.91
N ILE A 180 9.05 30.90 1.97
CA ILE A 180 9.07 30.46 0.57
C ILE A 180 9.59 29.02 0.44
N LEU A 181 10.60 28.62 1.21
CA LEU A 181 11.11 27.23 1.20
C LEU A 181 10.04 26.23 1.62
N GLU A 182 9.34 26.49 2.73
CA GLU A 182 8.26 25.62 3.20
C GLU A 182 7.05 25.66 2.26
N ALA A 183 6.68 26.83 1.74
CA ALA A 183 5.62 26.95 0.76
C ALA A 183 5.92 26.13 -0.51
N PHE A 184 7.15 26.18 -1.04
CA PHE A 184 7.54 25.33 -2.17
C PHE A 184 7.42 23.83 -1.87
N LYS A 185 7.75 23.40 -0.65
CA LYS A 185 7.55 22.01 -0.22
C LYS A 185 6.06 21.64 -0.24
N VAL A 186 5.17 22.52 0.22
CA VAL A 186 3.71 22.36 0.12
C VAL A 186 3.28 22.18 -1.32
N LEU A 187 3.80 23.00 -2.26
CA LEU A 187 3.51 22.85 -3.68
C LEU A 187 3.93 21.46 -4.22
N GLU A 188 5.14 20.98 -3.89
CA GLU A 188 5.61 19.66 -4.31
C GLU A 188 4.71 18.54 -3.77
N VAL A 189 4.34 18.61 -2.49
CA VAL A 189 3.45 17.63 -1.83
C VAL A 189 2.06 17.66 -2.47
N HIS A 190 1.50 18.84 -2.72
CA HIS A 190 0.18 19.00 -3.34
C HIS A 190 0.12 18.42 -4.74
N LEU A 191 1.06 18.80 -5.61
CA LEU A 191 1.12 18.27 -6.98
C LEU A 191 1.28 16.74 -6.96
N TYR A 192 2.15 16.22 -6.09
CA TYR A 192 2.34 14.78 -5.94
C TYR A 192 1.07 14.07 -5.44
N ARG A 193 0.35 14.65 -4.47
CA ARG A 193 -0.92 14.13 -3.94
C ARG A 193 -1.99 14.09 -5.02
N MET A 194 -2.14 15.16 -5.80
CA MET A 194 -3.12 15.24 -6.89
C MET A 194 -2.84 14.21 -7.98
N ILE A 195 -1.56 14.02 -8.34
CA ILE A 195 -1.16 12.97 -9.28
C ILE A 195 -1.41 11.59 -8.68
N SER A 196 -1.10 11.37 -7.41
CA SER A 196 -1.28 10.09 -6.73
C SER A 196 -2.76 9.71 -6.53
N LYS A 197 -3.67 10.69 -6.47
CA LYS A 197 -5.12 10.47 -6.52
C LYS A 197 -5.54 9.88 -7.86
N SER A 198 -4.94 10.34 -8.96
CA SER A 198 -5.11 9.69 -10.27
C SER A 198 -4.40 8.33 -10.32
N ASP A 199 -4.66 7.52 -11.35
CA ASP A 199 -3.91 6.27 -11.59
C ASP A 199 -2.56 6.51 -12.30
N LEU A 200 -2.10 7.77 -12.36
CA LEU A 200 -0.78 8.13 -12.85
C LEU A 200 0.27 7.91 -11.76
N ARG A 201 1.41 7.35 -12.16
CA ARG A 201 2.58 7.18 -11.28
C ARG A 201 3.65 8.18 -11.66
N VAL A 202 4.01 9.03 -10.71
CA VAL A 202 5.10 10.00 -10.85
C VAL A 202 6.08 9.81 -9.70
N ARG A 203 7.36 10.12 -9.94
CA ARG A 203 8.39 10.07 -8.90
C ARG A 203 8.28 11.32 -8.03
N ARG A 204 8.19 11.14 -6.71
CA ARG A 204 8.04 12.24 -5.72
C ARG A 204 9.12 13.34 -5.82
N PHE A 205 10.30 13.05 -6.36
CA PHE A 205 11.46 13.96 -6.33
C PHE A 205 11.91 14.52 -7.68
N HIS A 206 11.18 14.25 -8.76
CA HIS A 206 11.45 14.87 -10.06
C HIS A 206 10.39 15.94 -10.32
N PHE A 207 10.70 17.19 -9.97
CA PHE A 207 9.78 18.32 -10.10
C PHE A 207 9.20 18.47 -11.51
N GLN A 208 10.03 18.23 -12.55
CA GLN A 208 9.57 18.26 -13.94
C GLN A 208 8.47 17.22 -14.20
N ASP A 209 8.63 15.99 -13.69
CA ASP A 209 7.62 14.95 -13.84
C ASP A 209 6.31 15.32 -13.09
N LEU A 210 6.41 16.05 -11.97
CA LEU A 210 5.25 16.56 -11.23
C LEU A 210 4.51 17.62 -12.05
N ILE A 211 5.22 18.55 -12.69
CA ILE A 211 4.60 19.57 -13.55
C ILE A 211 3.90 18.93 -14.74
N GLU A 212 4.57 18.02 -15.46
CA GLU A 212 3.97 17.32 -16.59
C GLU A 212 2.77 16.47 -16.19
N GLY A 213 2.83 15.81 -15.03
CA GLY A 213 1.71 15.04 -14.49
C GLY A 213 0.53 15.93 -14.09
N ALA A 214 0.81 17.07 -13.45
CA ALA A 214 -0.20 18.02 -13.01
C ALA A 214 -0.90 18.72 -14.19
N MET A 215 -0.16 19.06 -15.25
CA MET A 215 -0.74 19.59 -16.49
C MET A 215 -1.66 18.59 -17.17
N LYS A 216 -1.26 17.31 -17.26
CA LYS A 216 -2.10 16.25 -17.84
C LYS A 216 -3.41 16.04 -17.09
N LEU A 217 -3.43 16.36 -15.80
CA LEU A 217 -4.61 16.27 -14.95
C LEU A 217 -5.36 17.60 -14.82
N GLU A 218 -4.93 18.64 -15.54
CA GLU A 218 -5.51 19.99 -15.48
C GLU A 218 -5.58 20.54 -14.03
N VAL A 219 -4.61 20.15 -13.21
CA VAL A 219 -4.41 20.68 -11.85
C VAL A 219 -3.77 22.07 -11.93
N ILE A 220 -2.85 22.24 -12.88
CA ILE A 220 -2.20 23.51 -13.23
C ILE A 220 -2.42 23.79 -14.71
N GLU A 221 -2.54 25.07 -15.05
CA GLU A 221 -2.65 25.54 -16.43
C GLU A 221 -1.28 26.02 -16.94
N GLU A 222 -1.13 26.15 -18.27
CA GLU A 222 0.11 26.64 -18.88
C GLU A 222 0.51 28.05 -18.38
N LYS A 223 -0.50 28.87 -18.04
CA LYS A 223 -0.30 30.21 -17.46
C LYS A 223 0.32 30.20 -16.07
N ASP A 224 0.21 29.10 -15.32
CA ASP A 224 0.74 28.96 -13.96
C ASP A 224 2.24 28.59 -13.97
N ILE A 225 2.73 28.04 -15.09
CA ILE A 225 4.10 27.54 -15.24
C ILE A 225 5.17 28.60 -14.98
N PRO A 226 5.08 29.83 -15.54
CA PRO A 226 6.08 30.87 -15.26
C PRO A 226 6.19 31.17 -13.77
N PHE A 227 5.06 31.30 -13.08
CA PHE A 227 5.03 31.59 -11.65
C PHE A 227 5.61 30.44 -10.82
N ILE A 228 5.32 29.20 -11.18
CA ILE A 228 5.92 28.03 -10.53
C ILE A 228 7.45 27.97 -10.72
N GLN A 229 7.95 28.31 -11.91
CA GLN A 229 9.40 28.38 -12.15
C GLN A 229 10.06 29.52 -11.36
N ASP A 230 9.36 30.65 -11.19
CA ASP A 230 9.83 31.75 -10.34
C ASP A 230 9.95 31.31 -8.88
N ILE A 231 8.93 30.64 -8.32
CA ILE A 231 8.99 30.08 -6.96
C ILE A 231 10.16 29.09 -6.83
N ARG A 232 10.36 28.22 -7.82
CA ARG A 232 11.50 27.29 -7.85
C ARG A 232 12.84 28.03 -7.85
N GLY A 233 12.95 29.12 -8.59
CA GLY A 233 14.11 30.00 -8.61
C GLY A 233 14.38 30.65 -7.25
N MET A 234 13.32 31.12 -6.59
CA MET A 234 13.39 31.68 -5.22
C MET A 234 13.83 30.61 -4.22
N ARG A 235 13.25 29.40 -4.27
CA ARG A 235 13.64 28.27 -3.42
C ARG A 235 15.11 27.90 -3.57
N ASN A 236 15.59 27.78 -4.81
CA ASN A 236 16.99 27.45 -5.07
C ASN A 236 17.94 28.55 -4.59
N SER A 237 17.52 29.81 -4.68
CA SER A 237 18.29 30.94 -4.19
C SER A 237 18.31 30.97 -2.65
N ALA A 238 17.17 30.81 -1.99
CA ALA A 238 17.05 30.75 -0.52
C ALA A 238 17.86 29.60 0.10
N ALA A 239 17.98 28.46 -0.60
CA ALA A 239 18.71 27.30 -0.12
C ALA A 239 20.24 27.39 -0.28
N HIS A 240 20.74 28.21 -1.21
CA HIS A 240 22.16 28.23 -1.60
C HIS A 240 22.84 29.60 -1.50
N ARG A 241 22.07 30.66 -1.29
CA ARG A 241 22.55 32.03 -1.22
C ARG A 241 21.86 32.72 -0.05
N ASP A 242 22.56 33.59 0.67
CA ASP A 242 21.98 34.45 1.72
C ASP A 242 21.15 35.59 1.10
N VAL A 243 20.15 35.22 0.29
CA VAL A 243 19.23 36.15 -0.36
C VAL A 243 18.03 36.34 0.55
N ALA A 244 17.84 37.58 1.01
CA ALA A 244 16.63 38.00 1.70
C ALA A 244 15.53 38.29 0.68
N PHE A 245 14.45 37.52 0.72
CA PHE A 245 13.25 37.79 -0.08
C PHE A 245 12.33 38.79 0.64
N THR A 246 11.51 39.50 -0.13
CA THR A 246 10.59 40.50 0.41
C THR A 246 9.32 39.84 0.95
N LYS A 247 8.63 40.57 1.85
CA LYS A 247 7.31 40.20 2.34
C LYS A 247 6.33 39.92 1.19
N GLU A 248 6.29 40.79 0.20
CA GLU A 248 5.40 40.68 -0.96
C GLU A 248 5.65 39.40 -1.78
N GLN A 249 6.91 38.98 -1.91
CA GLN A 249 7.27 37.75 -2.62
C GLN A 249 6.79 36.49 -1.87
N ALA A 250 6.97 36.48 -0.54
CA ALA A 250 6.50 35.39 0.30
C ALA A 250 4.97 35.31 0.32
N GLU A 251 4.29 36.45 0.44
CA GLU A 251 2.83 36.56 0.40
C GLU A 251 2.25 36.02 -0.91
N LYS A 252 2.73 36.52 -2.06
CA LYS A 252 2.32 36.03 -3.37
C LYS A 252 2.54 34.53 -3.55
N THR A 253 3.62 33.99 -2.99
CA THR A 253 3.92 32.55 -3.05
C THR A 253 2.91 31.74 -2.23
N ILE A 254 2.65 32.14 -0.99
CA ILE A 254 1.69 31.46 -0.11
C ILE A 254 0.28 31.55 -0.70
N ASP A 255 -0.12 32.71 -1.19
CA ASP A 255 -1.46 32.95 -1.74
C ASP A 255 -1.70 32.09 -2.98
N PHE A 256 -0.76 32.09 -3.93
CA PHE A 256 -0.85 31.24 -5.11
C PHE A 256 -0.99 29.75 -4.76
N ILE A 257 -0.22 29.26 -3.78
CA ILE A 257 -0.24 27.85 -3.38
C ILE A 257 -1.54 27.53 -2.64
N SER A 258 -2.02 28.42 -1.78
CA SER A 258 -3.31 28.30 -1.10
C SER A 258 -4.45 28.23 -2.13
N ASP A 259 -4.46 29.16 -3.09
CA ASP A 259 -5.43 29.20 -4.19
C ASP A 259 -5.39 27.90 -5.03
N LEU A 260 -4.19 27.38 -5.31
CA LEU A 260 -4.03 26.15 -6.07
C LEU A 260 -4.60 24.94 -5.31
N ILE A 261 -4.37 24.86 -4.00
CA ILE A 261 -4.93 23.83 -3.12
C ILE A 261 -6.46 23.92 -3.09
N GLU A 262 -7.00 25.13 -2.90
CA GLU A 262 -8.45 25.37 -2.84
C GLU A 262 -9.15 25.02 -4.16
N LYS A 263 -8.62 25.47 -5.31
CA LYS A 263 -9.14 25.13 -6.65
C LYS A 263 -9.14 23.63 -6.92
N SER A 264 -8.08 22.96 -6.48
CA SER A 264 -7.93 21.51 -6.65
C SER A 264 -8.86 20.72 -5.71
N GLY A 265 -9.16 21.28 -4.53
CA GLY A 265 -10.11 20.72 -3.57
C GLY A 265 -11.57 20.89 -3.99
N SER A 266 -11.92 22.02 -4.63
CA SER A 266 -13.30 22.32 -5.07
C SER A 266 -13.71 21.59 -6.34
N LYS A 267 -12.75 21.17 -7.20
CA LYS A 267 -12.99 20.28 -8.36
C LYS A 267 -13.48 18.86 -7.99
N LYS A 268 -13.80 18.58 -6.71
CA LYS A 268 -14.56 17.39 -6.31
C LYS A 268 -16.05 17.54 -6.69
N HIS A 269 -16.39 17.42 -7.97
CA HIS A 269 -17.73 17.04 -8.44
C HIS A 269 -17.65 16.39 -9.82
#